data_AF-A0A955MSP6-F1
#
_entry.id   AF-A0A955MSP6-F1
#
_cell.length_a   1.000
_cell.length_b   1.000
_cell.length_c   1.000
_cell.angle_alpha   90.00
_cell.angle_beta   90.00
_cell.angle_gamma   90.00
#
_symmetry.space_group_name_H-M   'P 1'
#
loop_
_entity.id
_entity.type
_entity.pdbx_description
1 polymer ?
#
loop_
_entity_poly.entity_id
_entity_poly.type
_entity_poly.pdbx_seq_one_letter_code
_entity_poly.pdbx_strand_id
1 'polypeptide(L)'
;MQRDGCEVLANWRELGEWWAAEPYREYKRFIDKRGIRREEILDMPPVLSPHPGPKELEEDHSEEWSLRVHKKRDEKMALARLSYDSARKVVPVSTPLTTQLPVMPKHPYAPLHVLTGYAFGKGTMMPEEIAMFASMVGAPAVAICDPYSLVGAVEFSRACKGVGVKPLIGVSVELREHPGYLVLVARSKAGYQSISRLVTECCLEEARQMPVATWGRLRSSS
;
A
#
# COMPACT_ATOMS: atom_id res chain seq x y z
N MET A 1 3.95 26.97 -42.75
CA MET A 1 4.46 27.16 -44.12
C MET A 1 3.28 27.01 -45.08
N GLN A 2 2.73 28.13 -45.58
CA GLN A 2 1.61 28.16 -46.51
C GLN A 2 2.07 27.60 -47.86
N ARG A 3 1.62 26.40 -48.23
CA ARG A 3 1.64 25.95 -49.62
C ARG A 3 0.22 26.16 -50.17
N ASP A 4 0.13 26.94 -51.23
CA ASP A 4 -1.01 27.01 -52.15
C ASP A 4 -2.28 27.76 -51.75
N GLY A 5 -2.17 28.90 -51.03
CA GLY A 5 -3.28 29.87 -50.90
C GLY A 5 -4.56 29.33 -50.23
N CYS A 6 -4.49 28.17 -49.59
CA CYS A 6 -5.53 27.63 -48.72
C CYS A 6 -5.16 27.93 -47.26
N GLU A 7 -6.11 28.49 -46.52
CA GLU A 7 -5.93 28.78 -45.08
C GLU A 7 -6.36 27.56 -44.26
N VAL A 8 -5.43 26.94 -43.54
CA VAL A 8 -5.72 25.80 -42.67
C VAL A 8 -6.34 26.31 -41.37
N LEU A 9 -7.57 25.89 -41.09
CA LEU A 9 -8.31 26.25 -39.88
C LEU A 9 -7.97 25.32 -38.70
N ALA A 10 -7.83 24.02 -38.98
CA ALA A 10 -7.52 23.03 -37.96
C ALA A 10 -6.84 21.80 -38.60
N ASN A 11 -5.92 21.20 -37.85
CA ASN A 11 -5.33 19.91 -38.18
C ASN A 11 -5.22 19.08 -36.89
N TRP A 12 -5.82 17.89 -36.86
CA TRP A 12 -5.76 16.98 -35.71
C TRP A 12 -5.74 15.51 -36.17
N ARG A 13 -5.38 14.61 -35.25
CA ARG A 13 -5.32 13.17 -35.51
C ARG A 13 -6.21 12.42 -34.54
N GLU A 14 -6.91 11.42 -35.05
CA GLU A 14 -7.71 10.50 -34.26
C GLU A 14 -7.07 9.11 -34.28
N LEU A 15 -6.88 8.57 -33.08
CA LEU A 15 -6.43 7.21 -32.88
C LEU A 15 -7.68 6.33 -33.09
N GLY A 16 -7.83 5.70 -34.26
CA GLY A 16 -8.93 4.77 -34.52
C GLY A 16 -9.01 3.64 -33.49
N GLU A 17 -10.01 2.77 -33.60
CA GLU A 17 -10.11 1.61 -32.72
C GLU A 17 -8.93 0.64 -32.95
N TRP A 18 -7.85 0.83 -32.20
CA TRP A 18 -6.60 0.08 -32.40
C TRP A 18 -6.78 -1.43 -32.19
N TRP A 19 -7.79 -1.83 -31.42
CA TRP A 19 -8.19 -3.23 -31.21
C TRP A 19 -8.92 -3.84 -32.41
N ALA A 20 -9.48 -3.02 -33.30
CA ALA A 20 -10.15 -3.43 -34.53
C ALA A 20 -9.26 -3.26 -35.78
N ALA A 21 -7.97 -2.94 -35.58
CA ALA A 21 -7.00 -2.63 -36.63
C ALA A 21 -7.40 -1.46 -37.54
N GLU A 22 -8.19 -0.50 -37.01
CA GLU A 22 -8.54 0.71 -37.77
C GLU A 22 -7.33 1.64 -37.93
N PRO A 23 -7.15 2.24 -39.12
CA PRO A 23 -6.03 3.14 -39.38
C PRO A 23 -6.17 4.45 -38.62
N TYR A 24 -5.03 5.07 -38.30
CA TYR A 24 -5.01 6.43 -37.77
C TYR A 24 -5.49 7.42 -38.84
N ARG A 25 -6.39 8.34 -38.46
CA ARG A 25 -6.90 9.36 -39.39
C ARG A 25 -6.35 10.73 -39.04
N GLU A 26 -5.81 11.43 -40.04
CA GLU A 26 -5.48 12.86 -39.93
C GLU A 26 -6.59 13.67 -40.61
N TYR A 27 -7.17 14.59 -39.85
CA TYR A 27 -8.23 15.48 -40.29
C TYR A 27 -7.66 16.88 -40.50
N LYS A 28 -7.83 17.41 -41.71
CA LYS A 28 -7.40 18.76 -42.06
C LYS A 28 -8.57 19.57 -42.60
N ARG A 29 -8.94 20.61 -41.87
CA ARG A 29 -9.97 21.56 -42.29
C ARG A 29 -9.32 22.83 -42.80
N PHE A 30 -9.68 23.25 -44.01
CA PHE A 30 -9.11 24.43 -44.64
C PHE A 30 -10.13 25.21 -45.47
N ILE A 31 -9.86 26.49 -45.70
CA ILE A 31 -10.60 27.34 -46.63
C ILE A 31 -9.85 27.34 -47.95
N ASP A 32 -10.53 26.97 -49.04
CA ASP A 32 -9.95 27.01 -50.38
C ASP A 32 -9.80 28.46 -50.90
N LYS A 33 -9.09 28.64 -52.01
CA LYS A 33 -8.90 29.97 -52.64
C LYS A 33 -10.21 30.68 -53.03
N ARG A 34 -11.35 29.99 -52.99
CA ARG A 34 -12.69 30.51 -53.30
C ARG A 34 -13.51 30.82 -52.04
N GLY A 35 -12.92 30.69 -50.84
CA GLY A 35 -13.58 30.98 -49.58
C GLY A 35 -14.47 29.85 -49.04
N ILE A 36 -14.44 28.66 -49.65
CA ILE A 36 -15.28 27.53 -49.25
C ILE A 36 -14.52 26.67 -48.24
N ARG A 37 -15.17 26.33 -47.13
CA ARG A 37 -14.64 25.41 -46.12
C ARG A 37 -14.66 23.98 -46.66
N ARG A 38 -13.51 23.32 -46.64
CA ARG A 38 -13.32 21.91 -47.01
C ARG A 38 -12.65 21.15 -45.89
N GLU A 39 -12.89 19.84 -45.89
CA GLU A 39 -12.30 18.89 -44.96
C GLU A 39 -11.65 17.78 -45.78
N GLU A 40 -10.40 17.47 -45.44
CA GLU A 40 -9.61 16.40 -46.03
C GLU A 40 -9.27 15.41 -44.93
N ILE A 41 -9.57 14.14 -45.18
CA ILE A 41 -9.31 13.03 -44.26
C ILE A 41 -8.28 12.15 -44.93
N LEU A 42 -7.15 11.95 -44.25
CA LEU A 42 -6.08 11.08 -44.71
C LEU A 42 -5.98 9.89 -43.77
N ASP A 43 -6.22 8.68 -44.30
CA ASP A 43 -5.86 7.45 -43.61
C ASP A 43 -4.33 7.31 -43.63
N MET A 44 -3.72 7.34 -42.45
CA MET A 44 -2.29 7.17 -42.30
C MET A 44 -1.90 5.69 -42.38
N PRO A 45 -0.73 5.37 -42.94
CA PRO A 45 -0.20 4.02 -42.89
C PRO A 45 -0.06 3.58 -41.42
N PRO A 46 -0.31 2.31 -41.11
CA PRO A 46 -0.14 1.79 -39.76
C PRO A 46 1.29 2.09 -39.31
N VAL A 47 1.44 2.66 -38.11
CA VAL A 47 2.75 2.80 -37.50
C VAL A 47 3.27 1.38 -37.33
N LEU A 48 4.24 0.98 -38.17
CA LEU A 48 4.99 -0.27 -38.00
C LEU A 48 5.58 -0.22 -36.60
N SER A 49 4.91 -0.88 -35.66
CA SER A 49 5.49 -1.14 -34.36
C SER A 49 6.74 -1.97 -34.63
N PRO A 50 7.90 -1.68 -34.01
CA PRO A 50 9.08 -2.52 -34.14
C PRO A 50 8.83 -3.94 -33.59
N HIS A 51 7.69 -4.14 -32.94
CA HIS A 51 7.21 -5.43 -32.49
C HIS A 51 6.52 -6.15 -33.65
N PRO A 52 6.95 -7.35 -34.02
CA PRO A 52 6.23 -8.17 -34.98
C PRO A 52 4.79 -8.33 -34.47
N GLY A 53 3.83 -8.27 -35.40
CA GLY A 53 2.40 -8.46 -35.11
C GLY A 53 2.13 -9.75 -34.34
N PRO A 54 0.91 -9.95 -33.80
CA PRO A 54 0.59 -11.11 -32.99
C PRO A 54 0.94 -12.37 -33.78
N LYS A 55 1.96 -13.09 -33.33
CA LYS A 55 2.19 -14.46 -33.80
C LYS A 55 0.95 -15.24 -33.41
N GLU A 56 0.41 -16.06 -34.32
CA GLU A 56 -0.43 -17.19 -33.91
C GLU A 56 0.40 -18.00 -32.92
N LEU A 57 0.08 -17.85 -31.64
CA LEU A 57 0.63 -18.68 -30.60
C LEU A 57 -0.16 -19.98 -30.71
N GLU A 58 0.44 -21.01 -31.32
CA GLU A 58 0.06 -22.37 -30.94
C GLU A 58 0.38 -22.49 -29.45
N GLU A 59 -0.64 -22.21 -28.62
CA GLU A 59 -0.55 -22.36 -27.18
C GLU A 59 -0.51 -23.86 -26.88
N ASP A 60 0.70 -24.40 -26.82
CA ASP A 60 0.92 -25.68 -26.17
C ASP A 60 0.53 -25.51 -24.68
N HIS A 61 -0.66 -26.00 -24.33
CA HIS A 61 -1.19 -25.98 -22.97
C HIS A 61 -0.49 -26.98 -22.03
N SER A 62 0.59 -27.63 -22.48
CA SER A 62 1.49 -28.31 -21.56
C SER A 62 2.26 -27.25 -20.75
N GLU A 63 1.86 -27.05 -19.49
CA GLU A 63 2.50 -26.07 -18.62
C GLU A 63 3.99 -26.39 -18.41
N GLU A 64 4.88 -25.67 -19.11
CA GLU A 64 6.31 -25.68 -18.83
C GLU A 64 6.58 -25.00 -17.49
N TRP A 65 6.53 -25.80 -16.43
CA TRP A 65 6.80 -25.43 -15.04
C TRP A 65 8.11 -24.63 -14.84
N SER A 66 9.08 -24.79 -15.74
CA SER A 66 10.42 -24.20 -15.72
C SER A 66 10.49 -22.70 -16.06
N LEU A 67 9.52 -22.16 -16.81
CA LEU A 67 9.53 -20.76 -17.27
C LEU A 67 8.81 -19.79 -16.32
N ARG A 68 8.13 -20.28 -15.29
CA ARG A 68 7.76 -19.41 -14.17
C ARG A 68 9.06 -18.94 -13.54
N VAL A 69 9.43 -17.68 -13.79
CA VAL A 69 10.36 -16.97 -12.92
C VAL A 69 9.72 -17.03 -11.53
N HIS A 70 10.16 -18.01 -10.73
CA HIS A 70 10.00 -17.99 -9.30
C HIS A 70 10.80 -16.78 -8.85
N LYS A 71 10.21 -15.60 -8.99
CA LYS A 71 10.58 -14.44 -8.23
C LYS A 71 10.27 -14.88 -6.81
N LYS A 72 11.26 -15.52 -6.17
CA LYS A 72 11.25 -15.77 -4.75
C LYS A 72 11.01 -14.38 -4.18
N ARG A 73 9.76 -14.14 -3.77
CA ARG A 73 9.34 -12.93 -3.07
C ARG A 73 10.34 -12.64 -1.96
N ASP A 74 10.89 -13.71 -1.41
CA ASP A 74 11.94 -13.79 -0.42
C ASP A 74 13.27 -13.18 -0.85
N GLU A 75 13.74 -13.24 -2.10
CA GLU A 75 15.04 -12.65 -2.46
C GLU A 75 14.95 -11.14 -2.57
N LYS A 76 13.88 -10.61 -3.18
CA LYS A 76 13.67 -9.16 -3.25
C LYS A 76 13.31 -8.59 -1.88
N MET A 77 12.54 -9.34 -1.08
CA MET A 77 12.30 -9.02 0.33
C MET A 77 13.56 -9.16 1.16
N ALA A 78 14.41 -10.15 0.93
CA ALA A 78 15.67 -10.34 1.65
C ALA A 78 16.69 -9.27 1.26
N LEU A 79 16.75 -8.82 0.00
CA LEU A 79 17.59 -7.69 -0.43
C LEU A 79 17.07 -6.38 0.11
N ALA A 80 15.75 -6.15 0.08
CA ALA A 80 15.13 -4.99 0.70
C ALA A 80 15.40 -5.01 2.21
N ARG A 81 15.24 -6.16 2.87
CA ARG A 81 15.49 -6.38 4.29
C ARG A 81 16.97 -6.38 4.66
N LEU A 82 17.88 -6.76 3.77
CA LEU A 82 19.33 -6.62 3.93
C LEU A 82 19.71 -5.15 3.80
N SER A 83 19.12 -4.40 2.87
CA SER A 83 19.30 -2.94 2.80
C SER A 83 18.69 -2.23 4.01
N TYR A 84 17.59 -2.76 4.55
CA TYR A 84 16.90 -2.26 5.74
C TYR A 84 17.67 -2.60 7.02
N ASP A 85 18.16 -3.84 7.19
CA ASP A 85 18.98 -4.29 8.31
C ASP A 85 20.40 -3.72 8.27
N SER A 86 20.98 -3.49 7.08
CA SER A 86 22.28 -2.82 6.96
C SER A 86 22.18 -1.31 7.19
N ALA A 87 21.04 -0.67 6.88
CA ALA A 87 20.71 0.67 7.36
C ALA A 87 20.41 0.69 8.88
N ARG A 88 19.89 -0.42 9.44
CA ARG A 88 19.82 -0.70 10.89
C ARG A 88 21.09 -1.33 11.44
N LYS A 89 22.27 -1.18 10.79
CA LYS A 89 23.50 -1.16 11.59
C LYS A 89 23.28 -0.03 12.57
N VAL A 90 22.80 -0.42 13.75
CA VAL A 90 22.75 0.34 14.97
C VAL A 90 24.08 1.04 14.96
N VAL A 91 24.07 2.31 14.59
CA VAL A 91 25.19 3.17 14.92
C VAL A 91 25.24 2.97 16.43
N PRO A 92 26.27 2.32 16.99
CA PRO A 92 26.40 2.35 18.43
C PRO A 92 26.38 3.84 18.71
N VAL A 93 25.36 4.30 19.46
CA VAL A 93 25.29 5.69 19.91
C VAL A 93 26.46 5.81 20.89
N SER A 94 27.66 5.94 20.33
CA SER A 94 28.94 6.12 20.99
C SER A 94 29.22 7.60 21.16
N THR A 95 28.35 8.47 20.63
CA THR A 95 28.24 9.84 21.06
C THR A 95 27.48 9.85 22.39
N PRO A 96 28.11 10.22 23.52
CA PRO A 96 27.35 10.55 24.71
C PRO A 96 26.64 11.88 24.40
N LEU A 97 25.48 11.82 23.75
CA LEU A 97 24.47 12.83 23.99
C LEU A 97 24.20 12.70 25.49
N THR A 98 24.67 13.67 26.26
CA THR A 98 24.29 13.89 27.66
C THR A 98 22.80 14.19 27.71
N THR A 99 21.98 13.22 27.36
CA THR A 99 20.58 13.16 27.73
C THR A 99 20.61 12.45 29.06
N GLN A 100 20.36 13.19 30.13
CA GLN A 100 20.11 12.62 31.44
C GLN A 100 19.17 11.41 31.23
N LEU A 101 19.61 10.21 31.65
CA LEU A 101 18.76 9.03 31.67
C LEU A 101 17.42 9.46 32.30
N PRO A 102 16.28 9.22 31.62
CA PRO A 102 15.01 9.73 32.09
C PRO A 102 14.84 9.29 33.53
N VAL A 103 14.59 10.26 34.41
CA VAL A 103 14.19 10.01 35.80
C VAL A 103 13.12 8.94 35.73
N MET A 104 13.41 7.73 36.25
CA MET A 104 12.45 6.64 36.19
C MET A 104 11.15 7.17 36.77
N PRO A 105 10.05 7.16 35.99
CA PRO A 105 8.82 7.77 36.46
C PRO A 105 8.43 7.07 37.76
N LYS A 106 8.03 7.86 38.77
CA LYS A 106 7.61 7.34 40.09
C LYS A 106 6.55 6.23 39.97
N HIS A 107 5.81 6.21 38.86
CA HIS A 107 4.88 5.15 38.51
C HIS A 107 5.21 4.59 37.12
N PRO A 108 5.22 3.26 36.96
CA PRO A 108 5.43 2.65 35.65
C PRO A 108 4.32 3.07 34.68
N TYR A 109 4.71 3.54 33.49
CA TYR A 109 3.78 3.91 32.42
C TYR A 109 3.86 2.91 31.27
N ALA A 110 2.70 2.47 30.78
CA ALA A 110 2.59 1.59 29.62
C ALA A 110 1.67 2.24 28.57
N PRO A 111 2.18 2.60 27.39
CA PRO A 111 1.33 3.12 26.31
C PRO A 111 0.42 2.00 25.77
N LEU A 112 -0.90 2.22 25.81
CA LEU A 112 -1.91 1.25 25.38
C LEU A 112 -2.56 1.58 24.03
N HIS A 113 -2.16 2.68 23.40
CA HIS A 113 -2.63 3.08 22.08
C HIS A 113 -1.45 3.65 21.29
N VAL A 114 -0.80 2.79 20.51
CA VAL A 114 0.29 3.15 19.60
C VAL A 114 -0.04 2.64 18.21
N LEU A 115 0.20 3.48 17.21
CA LEU A 115 0.04 3.11 15.80
C LEU A 115 1.41 2.80 15.20
N THR A 116 1.49 1.69 14.49
CA THR A 116 2.69 1.28 13.76
C THR A 116 2.75 1.92 12.38
N GLY A 117 3.88 1.79 11.70
CA GLY A 117 4.03 2.15 10.28
C GLY A 117 3.08 1.39 9.34
N TYR A 118 2.43 0.32 9.80
CA TYR A 118 1.39 -0.37 9.03
C TYR A 118 0.03 0.33 9.07
N ALA A 119 -0.20 1.23 10.03
CA ALA A 119 -1.33 2.14 10.00
C ALA A 119 -1.05 3.25 8.97
N PHE A 120 -1.30 2.94 7.69
CA PHE A 120 -1.02 3.82 6.56
C PHE A 120 -1.51 5.25 6.79
N GLY A 121 -0.59 6.20 6.65
CA GLY A 121 -0.87 7.63 6.82
C GLY A 121 -1.17 8.07 8.25
N LYS A 122 -1.03 7.19 9.25
CA LYS A 122 -1.32 7.48 10.67
C LYS A 122 -0.14 7.20 11.60
N GLY A 123 0.63 6.14 11.35
CA GLY A 123 1.83 5.80 12.12
C GLY A 123 3.09 5.86 11.25
N THR A 124 4.22 6.15 11.89
CA THR A 124 5.53 6.25 11.21
C THR A 124 6.56 5.26 11.76
N MET A 125 6.45 4.85 13.02
CA MET A 125 7.40 3.92 13.64
C MET A 125 7.06 2.48 13.33
N MET A 126 8.04 1.72 12.86
CA MET A 126 7.91 0.28 12.67
C MET A 126 7.79 -0.45 14.02
N PRO A 127 7.16 -1.64 14.06
CA PRO A 127 6.96 -2.37 15.30
C PRO A 127 8.22 -2.57 16.16
N GLU A 128 9.36 -2.80 15.52
CA GLU A 128 10.61 -3.03 16.23
C GLU A 128 11.19 -1.74 16.81
N GLU A 129 10.97 -0.59 16.16
CA GLU A 129 11.36 0.72 16.68
C GLU A 129 10.53 1.08 17.92
N ILE A 130 9.23 0.77 17.90
CA ILE A 130 8.33 0.93 19.05
C ILE A 130 8.82 0.11 20.24
N ALA A 131 9.22 -1.15 20.01
CA ALA A 131 9.76 -2.00 21.06
C ALA A 131 11.07 -1.44 21.65
N MET A 132 12.00 -1.00 20.79
CA MET A 132 13.26 -0.39 21.22
C MET A 132 13.01 0.89 22.03
N PHE A 133 12.13 1.77 21.55
CA PHE A 133 11.79 3.01 22.24
C PHE A 133 11.14 2.74 23.61
N ALA A 134 10.21 1.78 23.68
CA ALA A 134 9.59 1.37 24.94
C ALA A 134 10.64 0.88 25.96
N SER A 135 11.64 0.13 25.52
CA SER A 135 12.76 -0.29 26.36
C SER A 135 13.61 0.90 26.83
N MET A 136 13.95 1.83 25.92
CA MET A 136 14.75 3.02 26.23
C MET A 136 14.10 3.93 27.28
N VAL A 137 12.77 4.06 27.25
CA VAL A 137 12.02 4.88 28.23
C VAL A 137 11.64 4.11 29.51
N GLY A 138 12.02 2.84 29.62
CA GLY A 138 11.73 1.99 30.78
C GLY A 138 10.26 1.60 30.90
N ALA A 139 9.51 1.54 29.80
CA ALA A 139 8.12 1.09 29.81
C ALA A 139 8.05 -0.43 30.00
N PRO A 140 7.32 -0.96 31.00
CA PRO A 140 7.24 -2.40 31.24
C PRO A 140 6.40 -3.14 30.17
N ALA A 141 5.52 -2.41 29.48
CA ALA A 141 4.65 -2.94 28.44
C ALA A 141 4.31 -1.86 27.41
N VAL A 142 3.98 -2.27 26.19
CA VAL A 142 3.45 -1.40 25.13
C VAL A 142 2.43 -2.14 24.30
N ALA A 143 1.36 -1.45 23.90
CA ALA A 143 0.35 -1.96 22.98
C ALA A 143 0.43 -1.32 21.60
N ILE A 144 0.31 -2.13 20.55
CA ILE A 144 0.03 -1.67 19.19
C ILE A 144 -1.45 -1.84 18.88
N CYS A 145 -2.08 -0.85 18.25
CA CYS A 145 -3.51 -0.81 17.99
C CYS A 145 -3.81 -0.18 16.62
N ASP A 146 -3.28 -0.78 15.56
CA ASP A 146 -3.49 -0.29 14.20
C ASP A 146 -4.98 -0.34 13.81
N PRO A 147 -5.49 0.60 12.99
CA PRO A 147 -6.89 0.58 12.59
C PRO A 147 -7.19 -0.63 11.70
N TYR A 148 -8.12 -1.48 12.14
CA TYR A 148 -8.55 -2.67 11.40
C TYR A 148 -7.40 -3.55 10.87
N SER A 149 -6.29 -3.63 11.60
CA SER A 149 -5.10 -4.35 11.16
C SER A 149 -4.35 -4.98 12.32
N LEU A 150 -3.84 -6.19 12.08
CA LEU A 150 -2.94 -6.93 12.99
C LEU A 150 -1.63 -7.31 12.30
N VAL A 151 -1.30 -6.66 11.17
CA VAL A 151 -0.15 -7.02 10.31
C VAL A 151 1.16 -7.00 11.09
N GLY A 152 1.36 -5.99 11.96
CA GLY A 152 2.58 -5.84 12.75
C GLY A 152 2.69 -6.74 13.98
N ALA A 153 1.67 -7.55 14.32
CA ALA A 153 1.60 -8.25 15.61
C ALA A 153 2.77 -9.22 15.87
N VAL A 154 3.18 -9.97 14.84
CA VAL A 154 4.25 -10.99 14.98
C VAL A 154 5.62 -10.34 15.14
N GLU A 155 5.92 -9.34 14.31
CA GLU A 155 7.19 -8.60 14.34
C GLU A 155 7.34 -7.82 15.65
N PHE A 156 6.28 -7.12 16.06
CA PHE A 156 6.20 -6.44 17.35
C PHE A 156 6.48 -7.38 18.53
N SER A 157 5.80 -8.53 18.55
CA SER A 157 5.92 -9.51 19.64
C SER A 157 7.33 -10.07 19.75
N ARG A 158 7.98 -10.33 18.61
CA ARG A 158 9.37 -10.80 18.55
C ARG A 158 10.34 -9.72 19.03
N ALA A 159 10.17 -8.48 18.59
CA ALA A 159 11.02 -7.37 18.98
C ALA A 159 10.91 -7.06 20.48
N CYS A 160 9.69 -6.97 21.01
CA CYS A 160 9.43 -6.78 22.45
C CYS A 160 10.10 -7.86 23.30
N LYS A 161 9.99 -9.13 22.89
CA LYS A 161 10.67 -10.25 23.56
C LYS A 161 12.19 -10.09 23.58
N GLY A 162 12.77 -9.56 22.50
CA GLY A 162 14.22 -9.31 22.40
C GLY A 162 14.74 -8.23 23.35
N VAL A 163 13.90 -7.25 23.71
CA VAL A 163 14.27 -6.10 24.56
C VAL A 163 13.67 -6.15 25.97
N GLY A 164 13.02 -7.25 26.33
CA GLY A 164 12.45 -7.46 27.67
C GLY A 164 11.18 -6.65 27.98
N VAL A 165 10.46 -6.17 26.96
CA VAL A 165 9.22 -5.42 27.12
C VAL A 165 8.02 -6.35 26.89
N LYS A 166 6.94 -6.21 27.67
CA LYS A 166 5.73 -7.01 27.48
C LYS A 166 4.92 -6.49 26.27
N PRO A 167 4.75 -7.28 25.19
CA PRO A 167 3.91 -6.88 24.07
C PRO A 167 2.43 -7.03 24.44
N LEU A 168 1.64 -6.04 24.07
CA LEU A 168 0.17 -6.08 24.09
C LEU A 168 -0.33 -5.89 22.66
N ILE A 169 -1.22 -6.78 22.21
CA ILE A 169 -1.75 -6.73 20.84
C ILE A 169 -3.18 -6.24 20.88
N GLY A 170 -3.48 -5.23 20.08
CA GLY A 170 -4.81 -4.66 19.98
C GLY A 170 -5.12 -4.17 18.56
N VAL A 171 -6.30 -3.60 18.43
CA VAL A 171 -6.81 -3.01 17.19
C VAL A 171 -7.67 -1.81 17.54
N SER A 172 -7.61 -0.78 16.70
CA SER A 172 -8.53 0.36 16.77
C SER A 172 -9.68 0.15 15.78
N VAL A 173 -10.92 0.26 16.25
CA VAL A 173 -12.12 0.10 15.42
C VAL A 173 -13.06 1.28 15.61
N GLU A 174 -13.75 1.69 14.55
CA GLU A 174 -14.85 2.64 14.60
C GLU A 174 -16.18 1.90 14.80
N LEU A 175 -17.05 2.46 15.63
CA LEU A 175 -18.40 1.93 15.85
C LEU A 175 -19.38 2.67 14.94
N ARG A 176 -20.26 1.94 14.24
CA ARG A 176 -21.29 2.56 13.41
C ARG A 176 -22.19 3.50 14.21
N GLU A 177 -22.49 3.13 15.45
CA GLU A 177 -23.41 3.84 16.32
C GLU A 177 -22.77 5.00 17.08
N HIS A 178 -21.43 5.07 17.14
CA HIS A 178 -20.70 6.07 17.91
C HIS A 178 -19.51 6.64 17.15
N PRO A 179 -19.43 7.98 16.96
CA PRO A 179 -18.28 8.59 16.33
C PRO A 179 -17.02 8.41 17.20
N GLY A 180 -15.96 7.88 16.61
CA GLY A 180 -14.65 7.74 17.24
C GLY A 180 -14.09 6.32 17.19
N TYR A 181 -12.84 6.19 17.66
CA TYR A 181 -12.15 4.91 17.75
C TYR A 181 -12.32 4.27 19.13
N LEU A 182 -12.66 3.00 19.12
CA LEU A 182 -12.56 2.10 20.25
C LEU A 182 -11.27 1.28 20.13
N VAL A 183 -10.44 1.35 21.17
CA VAL A 183 -9.21 0.56 21.26
C VAL A 183 -9.52 -0.76 21.97
N LEU A 184 -9.30 -1.88 21.30
CA LEU A 184 -9.47 -3.22 21.83
C LEU A 184 -8.11 -3.86 22.05
N VAL A 185 -7.84 -4.36 23.26
CA VAL A 185 -6.59 -5.04 23.59
C VAL A 185 -6.87 -6.48 23.98
N ALA A 186 -6.21 -7.43 23.33
CA ALA A 186 -6.35 -8.84 23.61
C ALA A 186 -5.72 -9.20 24.95
N ARG A 187 -6.56 -9.64 25.91
CA ARG A 187 -6.09 -10.14 27.22
C ARG A 187 -5.57 -11.58 27.15
N SER A 188 -6.07 -12.37 26.21
CA SER A 188 -5.81 -13.81 26.10
C SER A 188 -5.70 -14.25 24.64
N LYS A 189 -5.31 -15.50 24.42
CA LYS A 189 -5.33 -16.11 23.09
C LYS A 189 -6.72 -16.09 22.46
N ALA A 190 -7.76 -16.37 23.26
CA ALA A 190 -9.15 -16.27 22.81
C ALA A 190 -9.47 -14.83 22.38
N GLY A 191 -9.11 -13.83 23.20
CA GLY A 191 -9.31 -12.42 22.84
C GLY A 191 -8.57 -11.99 21.56
N TYR A 192 -7.38 -12.55 21.29
CA TYR A 192 -6.68 -12.32 20.02
C TYR A 192 -7.44 -12.92 18.82
N GLN A 193 -7.99 -14.13 18.99
CA GLN A 193 -8.82 -14.77 17.96
C GLN A 193 -10.10 -13.96 17.71
N SER A 194 -10.73 -13.46 18.77
CA SER A 194 -11.90 -12.58 18.72
C SER A 194 -11.65 -11.33 17.89
N ILE A 195 -10.59 -10.57 18.19
CA ILE A 195 -10.28 -9.35 17.42
C ILE A 195 -9.85 -9.68 15.98
N SER A 196 -9.18 -10.82 15.74
CA SER A 196 -8.81 -11.24 14.38
C SER A 196 -10.03 -11.54 13.52
N ARG A 197 -11.03 -12.23 14.11
CA ARG A 197 -12.32 -12.50 13.46
C ARG A 197 -13.07 -11.19 13.20
N LEU A 198 -13.19 -10.33 14.20
CA LEU A 198 -13.85 -9.03 14.07
C LEU A 198 -13.28 -8.19 12.92
N VAL A 199 -11.95 -8.09 12.84
CA VAL A 199 -11.27 -7.36 11.75
C VAL A 199 -11.61 -7.97 10.40
N THR A 200 -11.60 -9.30 10.31
CA THR A 200 -11.93 -10.02 9.09
C THR A 200 -13.38 -9.76 8.65
N GLU A 201 -14.34 -9.85 9.56
CA GLU A 201 -15.76 -9.56 9.31
C GLU A 201 -15.96 -8.12 8.84
N CYS A 202 -15.36 -7.14 9.53
CA CYS A 202 -15.47 -5.72 9.15
C CYS A 202 -14.86 -5.45 7.78
N CYS A 203 -13.76 -6.11 7.41
CA CYS A 203 -13.11 -5.92 6.12
C CYS A 203 -13.81 -6.65 4.96
N LEU A 204 -14.57 -7.71 5.23
CA LEU A 204 -15.28 -8.51 4.22
C LEU A 204 -16.70 -8.02 3.96
N GLU A 205 -17.43 -7.61 5.00
CA GLU A 205 -18.86 -7.31 4.91
C GLU A 205 -19.15 -5.83 4.64
N GLU A 206 -18.20 -4.94 4.89
CA GLU A 206 -18.37 -3.50 4.68
C GLU A 206 -17.78 -3.05 3.33
N ALA A 207 -18.11 -1.81 2.94
CA ALA A 207 -17.59 -1.22 1.72
C ALA A 207 -16.05 -1.16 1.76
N ARG A 208 -15.43 -1.35 0.59
CA ARG A 208 -13.98 -1.32 0.43
C ARG A 208 -13.42 -0.01 1.01
N GLN A 209 -12.36 -0.12 1.82
CA GLN A 209 -11.72 1.00 2.53
C GLN A 209 -12.56 1.68 3.62
N MET A 210 -13.75 1.16 3.94
CA MET A 210 -14.61 1.67 5.02
C MET A 210 -15.05 0.53 5.96
N PRO A 211 -14.11 -0.19 6.59
CA PRO A 211 -14.46 -1.17 7.61
C PRO A 211 -15.08 -0.46 8.82
N VAL A 212 -16.19 -0.99 9.34
CA VAL A 212 -16.93 -0.45 10.49
C VAL A 212 -17.35 -1.61 11.39
N ALA A 213 -17.21 -1.45 12.71
CA ALA A 213 -17.68 -2.42 13.68
C ALA A 213 -19.07 -2.04 14.21
N THR A 214 -19.81 -3.03 14.71
CA THR A 214 -21.08 -2.82 15.41
C THR A 214 -21.03 -3.51 16.77
N TRP A 215 -21.89 -3.08 17.70
CA TRP A 215 -22.03 -3.77 18.99
C TRP A 215 -22.42 -5.24 18.84
N GLY A 216 -23.18 -5.59 17.78
CA GLY A 216 -23.52 -6.97 17.45
C GLY A 216 -22.28 -7.82 17.20
N ARG A 217 -21.38 -7.36 16.31
CA ARG A 217 -20.13 -8.08 15.99
C ARG A 217 -19.18 -8.19 17.18
N LEU A 218 -19.12 -7.16 18.03
CA LEU A 218 -18.29 -7.20 19.25
C LEU A 218 -18.79 -8.25 20.26
N ARG A 219 -20.11 -8.35 20.43
CA ARG A 219 -20.71 -9.33 21.35
C ARG A 219 -20.58 -10.76 20.84
N SER A 220 -20.71 -10.99 19.53
CA SER A 220 -20.54 -12.32 18.93
C SER A 220 -19.09 -12.80 18.91
N SER A 221 -18.15 -11.86 18.97
CA SER A 221 -16.72 -12.15 18.98
C SER A 221 -16.15 -12.40 20.38
N SER A 222 -16.86 -12.03 21.47
CA SER A 222 -16.34 -12.06 22.85
C SER A 222 -16.34 -13.45 23.50
#